data_AF-A0A446CBY6-F1
#
_entry.id   AF-A0A446CBY6-F1
#
_cell.length_a   1.000
_cell.length_b   1.000
_cell.length_c   1.000
_cell.angle_alpha   90.00
_cell.angle_beta   90.00
_cell.angle_gamma   90.00
#
_symmetry.space_group_name_H-M   'P 1'
#
loop_
_entity.id
_entity.type
_entity.pdbx_description
1 polymer ?
#
loop_
_entity_poly.entity_id
_entity_poly.type
_entity_poly.pdbx_seq_one_letter_code
_entity_poly.pdbx_strand_id
1 'polypeptide(L)' 'MYSIMHPELKRYVSVMTMKPLHGYDGGPKVAIPDLLEPELLTFGSDRGMMICGFEEIDGQRYYQGWWMQWVAEKD' A
#
# COMPACT_ATOMS: atom_id res chain seq x y z
N MET A 1 -3.55 -7.52 -4.19
CA MET A 1 -2.69 -6.83 -5.18
C MET A 1 -3.27 -7.09 -6.56
N TYR A 2 -3.35 -6.06 -7.40
CA TYR A 2 -3.82 -6.16 -8.79
C TYR A 2 -2.98 -5.23 -9.67
N SER A 3 -3.22 -5.22 -10.98
CA SER A 3 -2.53 -4.32 -11.90
C SER A 3 -3.51 -3.47 -12.68
N ILE A 4 -3.11 -2.23 -12.98
CA ILE A 4 -3.88 -1.29 -13.83
C ILE A 4 -3.02 -0.83 -14.99
N MET A 5 -3.64 -0.58 -16.16
CA MET A 5 -2.96 0.13 -17.25
C MET A 5 -2.82 1.59 -16.83
N HIS A 6 -1.58 2.04 -16.61
CA HIS A 6 -1.33 3.42 -16.22
C HIS A 6 -1.24 4.30 -17.49
N PRO A 7 -2.09 5.33 -17.64
CA PRO A 7 -2.19 6.11 -18.87
C PRO A 7 -0.87 6.82 -19.22
N GLU A 8 -0.25 7.49 -18.23
CA GLU A 8 1.00 8.23 -18.44
C GLU A 8 2.24 7.35 -18.63
N LEU A 9 2.34 6.25 -17.87
CA LEU A 9 3.48 5.32 -17.97
C LEU A 9 3.37 4.35 -19.15
N LYS A 10 2.20 4.28 -19.80
CA LYS A 10 1.91 3.41 -20.96
C LYS A 10 2.25 1.93 -20.69
N ARG A 11 2.09 1.48 -19.44
CA ARG A 11 2.32 0.10 -19.02
C ARG A 11 1.39 -0.29 -17.88
N TYR A 12 1.28 -1.59 -17.64
CA TYR A 12 0.61 -2.09 -16.45
C TYR A 12 1.49 -1.89 -15.22
N VAL A 13 0.90 -1.38 -14.14
CA VAL A 13 1.57 -1.17 -12.86
C VAL A 13 0.85 -1.93 -11.77
N SER A 14 1.60 -2.49 -10.82
CA SER A 14 1.04 -3.15 -9.65
C SER A 14 0.51 -2.12 -8.66
N VAL A 15 -0.62 -2.45 -8.03
CA VAL A 15 -1.30 -1.63 -7.03
C VAL A 15 -1.48 -2.45 -5.75
N MET A 16 -1.00 -1.88 -4.65
CA MET A 16 -1.26 -2.37 -3.29
C MET A 16 -2.35 -1.50 -2.66
N THR A 17 -3.40 -2.16 -2.17
CA THR A 17 -4.54 -1.51 -1.52
C THR A 17 -4.73 -2.15 -0.15
N MET A 18 -5.04 -1.32 0.86
CA MET A 18 -5.34 -1.78 2.21
C MET A 18 -6.85 -1.79 2.42
N LYS A 19 -7.43 -2.98 2.53
CA LYS A 19 -8.84 -3.16 2.88
C LYS A 19 -8.96 -3.54 4.35
N PRO A 20 -10.01 -3.09 5.06
CA PRO A 20 -10.34 -3.64 6.37
C PRO A 20 -10.43 -5.17 6.27
N LEU A 21 -9.95 -5.85 7.32
CA LEU A 21 -10.24 -7.28 7.49
C LEU A 21 -11.77 -7.42 7.68
N HIS A 22 -12.37 -8.44 7.04
CA HIS A 22 -13.83 -8.65 6.99
C HIS A 22 -14.49 -8.41 8.36
N GLY A 23 -15.50 -7.53 8.42
CA GLY A 23 -16.34 -7.35 9.61
C GLY A 23 -16.68 -5.92 10.02
N TYR A 24 -16.08 -4.90 9.41
CA TYR A 24 -16.45 -3.50 9.69
C TYR A 24 -17.50 -2.97 8.71
N ASP A 25 -18.74 -3.46 8.84
CA ASP A 25 -19.88 -2.65 8.40
C ASP A 25 -19.88 -1.37 9.27
N GLY A 26 -19.60 -0.22 8.64
CA GLY A 26 -19.53 1.08 9.32
C GLY A 26 -18.16 1.51 9.85
N GLY A 27 -17.06 0.80 9.51
CA GLY A 27 -15.72 1.30 9.81
C GLY A 27 -15.42 2.63 9.10
N PRO A 28 -14.61 3.53 9.69
CA PRO A 28 -14.23 4.76 8.99
C PRO A 28 -13.59 4.41 7.65
N LYS A 29 -13.92 5.16 6.60
CA LYS A 29 -13.30 5.03 5.28
C LYS A 29 -11.78 5.01 5.52
N VAL A 30 -11.14 3.87 5.21
CA VAL A 30 -9.71 3.70 5.49
C VAL A 30 -8.96 4.80 4.75
N ALA A 31 -8.22 5.62 5.50
CA ALA A 31 -7.52 6.80 4.99
C ALA A 31 -6.14 6.46 4.39
N ILE A 32 -5.91 5.19 4.04
CA ILE A 32 -4.65 4.75 3.45
C ILE A 32 -4.86 4.72 1.93
N PRO A 33 -4.18 5.60 1.17
CA PRO A 33 -4.28 5.64 -0.28
C PRO A 33 -3.71 4.37 -0.92
N ASP A 34 -4.11 4.08 -2.15
CA ASP A 34 -3.49 3.00 -2.91
C ASP A 34 -2.02 3.34 -3.21
N LEU A 35 -1.16 2.33 -3.09
CA LEU A 35 0.27 2.43 -3.36
C LEU A 35 0.57 1.78 -4.72
N LEU A 36 1.00 2.61 -5.67
CA LEU A 36 1.43 2.19 -7.00
C LEU A 36 2.90 1.80 -6.98
N GLU A 37 3.23 0.78 -7.76
CA GLU A 37 4.57 0.17 -7.86
C GLU A 37 5.18 -0.14 -6.49
N PRO A 38 4.46 -0.95 -5.68
CA PRO A 38 4.94 -1.33 -4.37
C PRO A 38 6.23 -2.15 -4.50
N GLU A 39 7.29 -1.68 -3.88
CA GLU A 39 8.57 -2.36 -3.76
C GLU A 39 8.87 -2.65 -2.29
N LEU A 40 9.32 -3.87 -2.01
CA LEU A 40 9.84 -4.24 -0.71
C LEU A 40 11.25 -3.70 -0.58
N LEU A 41 11.50 -2.87 0.44
CA LEU A 41 12.87 -2.53 0.79
C LEU A 41 13.50 -3.71 1.53
N THR A 42 14.78 -3.97 1.26
CA THR A 42 15.52 -5.16 1.77
C THR A 42 15.70 -5.21 3.30
N PHE A 43 15.09 -4.28 4.04
CA PHE A 43 15.05 -4.27 5.51
C PHE A 43 13.80 -4.98 6.03
N GLY A 44 13.80 -6.31 5.94
CA GLY A 44 12.87 -7.16 6.68
C GLY A 44 13.45 -7.46 8.07
N SER A 45 12.63 -7.40 9.11
CA SER A 45 12.99 -7.79 10.47
C SER A 45 11.88 -8.63 11.11
N ASP A 46 12.18 -9.21 12.26
CA ASP A 46 11.21 -9.83 13.18
C ASP A 46 10.19 -8.84 13.76
N ARG A 47 10.39 -7.53 13.58
CA ARG A 47 9.46 -6.47 14.01
C ARG A 47 8.55 -5.97 12.90
N GLY A 48 8.92 -6.16 11.64
CA GLY A 48 8.17 -5.60 10.51
C GLY A 48 8.98 -5.53 9.23
N MET A 49 8.38 -4.90 8.23
CA MET A 49 8.99 -4.63 6.93
C MET A 49 8.61 -3.24 6.40
N MET A 50 9.46 -2.70 5.53
CA MET A 50 9.19 -1.43 4.83
C MET A 50 8.80 -1.71 3.38
N ILE A 51 7.70 -1.10 2.95
CA ILE A 51 7.25 -1.10 1.54
C ILE A 51 7.23 0.34 1.06
N CYS A 52 7.76 0.60 -0.12
CA CYS A 52 7.68 1.91 -0.76
C CYS A 52 6.93 1.84 -2.08
N GLY A 53 6.47 3.00 -2.53
CA GLY A 53 5.83 3.18 -3.83
C GLY A 53 5.43 4.64 -3.98
N PHE A 54 4.44 4.90 -4.83
CA PHE A 54 3.90 6.25 -4.97
C PHE A 54 2.38 6.25 -5.01
N GLU A 55 1.80 7.40 -4.63
CA GLU A 55 0.43 7.76 -4.99
C GLU A 55 0.45 8.89 -6.03
N GLU A 56 -0.63 9.04 -6.77
CA GLU A 56 -0.82 10.17 -7.68
C GLU A 56 -2.01 11.00 -7.22
N ILE A 57 -1.76 12.29 -6.98
CA ILE A 57 -2.77 13.27 -6.57
C ILE A 57 -2.63 14.47 -7.52
N ASP A 58 -3.72 14.83 -8.19
CA ASP A 58 -3.77 15.93 -9.17
C ASP A 58 -2.67 15.84 -10.26
N GLY A 59 -2.38 14.62 -10.73
CA GLY A 59 -1.36 14.36 -11.75
C GLY A 59 0.09 14.46 -11.25
N GLN A 60 0.29 14.70 -9.96
CA GLN A 60 1.61 14.74 -9.32
C GLN A 60 1.87 13.46 -8.53
N ARG A 61 3.10 12.95 -8.62
CA ARG A 61 3.55 11.78 -7.85
C ARG A 61 4.05 12.18 -6.48
N TYR A 62 3.58 11.44 -5.48
CA TYR A 62 4.04 11.52 -4.10
C TYR A 62 4.58 10.15 -3.69
N TYR A 63 5.89 10.10 -3.46
CA TYR A 63 6.56 8.88 -3.02
C TYR A 63 6.39 8.70 -1.52
N GLN A 64 6.02 7.50 -1.11
CA GLN A 64 5.75 7.19 0.29
C GLN A 64 6.30 5.82 0.68
N GLY A 65 6.65 5.70 1.97
CA GLY A 65 7.10 4.46 2.59
C GLY A 65 6.17 4.08 3.74
N TRP A 66 5.75 2.82 3.78
CA TRP A 66 4.90 2.26 4.80
C TRP A 66 5.68 1.25 5.64
N TRP A 67 5.72 1.49 6.95
CA TRP A 67 6.23 0.53 7.92
C TRP A 67 5.09 -0.42 8.33
N MET A 68 5.17 -1.67 7.90
CA MET A 68 4.25 -2.72 8.30
C MET A 68 4.83 -3.46 9.50
N GLN A 69 4.25 -3.25 10.68
CA GLN A 69 4.66 -3.91 11.91
C GLN A 69 3.98 -5.27 12.07
N TRP A 70 4.73 -6.27 12.48
CA TRP A 70 4.17 -7.54 12.95
C TRP A 70 3.57 -7.33 14.34
N VAL A 71 2.27 -7.56 14.47
CA VAL A 71 1.59 -7.57 15.77
C VAL A 71 1.47 -9.02 16.23
N ALA A 72 1.83 -9.28 17.49
CA ALA A 72 1.55 -10.57 18.10
C ALA A 72 0.03 -10.75 18.20
N GLU A 73 -0.43 -12.00 18.07
CA GLU A 73 -1.81 -12.34 18.38
C GLU A 73 -2.07 -11.97 19.84
N LYS A 74 -3.14 -11.21 20.10
CA LYS A 74 -3.57 -10.92 21.46
C LYS A 74 -4.37 -12.12 21.96
N ASP A 75 -3.91 -12.77 23.02
CA ASP A 75 -4.67 -13.76 23.79
C ASP A 75 -6.01 -13.18 24.31
#